data_AF-A0A7C2V714-F1
#
_entry.id   AF-A0A7C2V714-F1
#
_cell.length_a   1.000
_cell.length_b   1.000
_cell.length_c   1.000
_cell.angle_alpha   90.00
_cell.angle_beta   90.00
_cell.angle_gamma   90.00
#
_symmetry.space_group_name_H-M   'P 1'
#
loop_
_entity.id
_entity.type
_entity.pdbx_description
1 polymer ?
#
loop_
_entity_poly.entity_id
_entity_poly.type
_entity_poly.pdbx_seq_one_letter_code
_entity_poly.pdbx_strand_id
1 'polypeptide(L)'
;MAPRIEIKLTSRSALRVGLFAIWAVAFVVGAIAVYEQLTSPVDLSNLTSYVVWGLYVPTYMYFIGASAGAFLLSVVVNVLSVKKLEPTVKLSLYTA
;
A
#
# COMPACT_ATOMS: atom_id res chain seq x y z
N MET A 1 27.10 -19.66 -33.20
CA MET A 1 26.52 -18.32 -33.40
C MET A 1 25.35 -18.19 -32.43
N ALA A 2 25.59 -17.67 -31.21
CA ALA A 2 24.57 -17.55 -30.17
C ALA A 2 24.06 -16.10 -30.12
N PRO A 3 22.74 -15.85 -30.12
CA PRO A 3 22.22 -14.48 -30.05
C PRO A 3 22.45 -13.91 -28.65
N ARG A 4 23.20 -12.81 -28.55
CA ARG A 4 23.28 -12.00 -27.33
C ARG A 4 21.96 -11.23 -27.19
N ILE A 5 21.13 -11.66 -26.24
CA ILE A 5 19.94 -10.91 -25.83
C ILE A 5 20.43 -9.71 -25.02
N GLU A 6 20.64 -8.57 -25.67
CA GLU A 6 20.90 -7.31 -24.96
C GLU A 6 19.60 -6.78 -24.38
N ILE A 7 19.36 -7.04 -23.09
CA ILE A 7 18.27 -6.45 -22.34
C ILE A 7 18.59 -4.97 -22.13
N LYS A 8 18.10 -4.12 -23.03
CA LYS A 8 18.20 -2.66 -22.91
C LYS A 8 17.25 -2.18 -21.81
N LEU A 9 17.69 -2.29 -20.55
CA LEU A 9 16.99 -1.75 -19.38
C LEU A 9 16.94 -0.22 -19.50
N THR A 10 15.86 0.33 -20.04
CA THR A 10 15.63 1.78 -20.00
C THR A 10 15.50 2.18 -18.52
N SER A 11 16.22 3.21 -18.07
CA SER A 11 16.27 3.59 -16.64
C SER A 11 14.87 3.76 -16.01
N ARG A 12 13.88 4.24 -16.78
CA ARG A 12 12.48 4.31 -16.36
C ARG A 12 11.78 2.95 -16.19
N SER A 13 12.11 1.93 -16.98
CA SER A 13 11.55 0.58 -16.82
C SER A 13 12.22 -0.16 -15.67
N ALA A 14 13.53 0.01 -15.49
CA ALA A 14 14.26 -0.58 -14.37
C ALA A 14 13.71 -0.06 -13.02
N LEU A 15 13.43 1.25 -12.91
CA LEU A 15 12.82 1.82 -11.71
C LEU A 15 11.43 1.24 -11.43
N ARG A 16 10.58 1.13 -12.45
CA ARG A 16 9.24 0.55 -12.30
C ARG A 16 9.31 -0.89 -11.86
N VAL A 17 10.15 -1.70 -12.50
CA VAL A 17 10.36 -3.11 -12.14
C VAL A 17 10.88 -3.22 -10.72
N GLY A 18 11.83 -2.37 -10.32
CA GLY A 18 12.31 -2.30 -8.95
C GLY A 18 11.21 -1.96 -7.94
N LEU A 19 10.39 -0.95 -8.22
CA LEU A 19 9.25 -0.58 -7.37
C LEU A 19 8.22 -1.70 -7.26
N PHE A 20 7.85 -2.34 -8.38
CA PHE A 20 6.93 -3.47 -8.36
C PHE A 20 7.51 -4.66 -7.60
N ALA A 21 8.81 -4.94 -7.73
CA ALA A 21 9.48 -5.97 -6.96
C ALA A 21 9.44 -5.67 -5.45
N ILE A 22 9.70 -4.42 -5.05
CA ILE A 22 9.62 -3.99 -3.64
C ILE A 22 8.20 -4.19 -3.10
N TRP A 23 7.18 -3.74 -3.84
CA TRP A 23 5.78 -3.92 -3.43
C TRP A 23 5.37 -5.40 -3.37
N ALA A 24 5.84 -6.23 -4.32
CA ALA A 24 5.58 -7.66 -4.32
C ALA A 24 6.23 -8.35 -3.10
N VAL A 25 7.48 -8.01 -2.78
CA VAL A 25 8.17 -8.53 -1.60
C VAL A 25 7.45 -8.09 -0.32
N ALA A 26 7.09 -6.81 -0.21
CA ALA A 26 6.35 -6.30 0.95
C ALA A 26 4.99 -7.00 1.13
N PHE A 27 4.28 -7.27 0.03
CA PHE A 27 3.02 -8.01 0.05
C PHE A 27 3.20 -9.46 0.52
N VAL A 28 4.21 -10.17 0.00
CA VAL A 28 4.50 -11.56 0.41
C VAL A 28 4.88 -11.63 1.88
N VAL A 29 5.74 -10.73 2.35
CA VAL A 29 6.12 -10.65 3.77
C VAL A 29 4.91 -10.38 4.64
N GLY A 30 4.05 -9.42 4.25
CA GLY A 30 2.80 -9.14 4.97
C GLY A 30 1.85 -10.35 5.01
N ALA A 31 1.69 -11.07 3.90
CA ALA A 31 0.84 -12.26 3.83
C ALA A 31 1.35 -13.40 4.72
N ILE A 32 2.68 -13.61 4.78
CA ILE A 32 3.30 -14.58 5.68
C ILE A 32 3.05 -14.19 7.14
N ALA A 33 3.26 -12.93 7.51
CA ALA A 33 3.03 -12.46 8.88
C ALA A 33 1.56 -12.63 9.32
N VAL A 34 0.60 -12.37 8.42
CA VAL A 34 -0.82 -12.61 8.68
C VAL A 34 -1.10 -14.10 8.88
N TYR A 35 -0.51 -14.96 8.03
CA TYR A 35 -0.67 -16.41 8.15
C TYR A 35 -0.09 -16.96 9.45
N GLU A 36 1.11 -16.51 9.82
CA GLU A 36 1.75 -16.87 11.08
C GLU A 36 0.91 -16.44 12.27
N GLN A 37 0.39 -15.20 12.27
CA GLN A 37 -0.45 -14.70 13.36
C GLN A 37 -1.78 -15.49 13.48
N LEU A 38 -2.39 -15.91 12.38
CA LEU A 38 -3.65 -16.66 12.39
C LEU A 38 -3.48 -18.13 12.83
N THR A 39 -2.31 -18.71 12.57
CA THR A 39 -2.03 -20.13 12.86
C THR A 39 -1.28 -20.33 14.17
N SER A 40 -0.66 -19.27 14.70
CA SER A 40 0.13 -19.34 15.93
C SER A 40 -0.77 -19.43 17.17
N PRO A 41 -0.46 -20.33 18.12
CA PRO A 41 -1.17 -20.43 19.39
C PRO A 41 -0.80 -19.31 20.38
N VAL A 42 0.26 -18.55 20.09
CA VAL A 42 0.75 -17.42 20.87
C VAL A 42 0.64 -16.14 20.04
N ASP A 43 0.33 -15.03 20.71
CA ASP A 43 0.21 -13.75 20.05
C ASP A 43 1.59 -13.18 19.68
N LEU A 44 1.86 -13.08 18.37
CA LEU A 44 3.12 -12.57 17.83
C LEU A 44 3.16 -11.03 17.74
N SER A 45 2.03 -10.37 18.01
CA SER A 45 1.91 -8.91 17.87
C SER A 45 2.51 -8.09 19.02
N ASN A 46 3.28 -8.75 19.90
CA ASN A 46 4.03 -8.16 21.00
C ASN A 46 3.17 -7.27 21.92
N LEU A 47 1.95 -7.74 22.22
CA LEU A 47 1.07 -7.08 23.16
C LEU A 47 1.67 -7.11 24.56
N THR A 48 1.63 -5.97 25.25
CA THR A 48 1.96 -5.88 26.68
C THR A 48 0.76 -5.38 27.47
N SER A 49 0.76 -5.56 28.78
CA SER A 49 -0.31 -5.06 29.66
C SER A 49 -0.54 -3.56 29.54
N TYR A 50 0.47 -2.79 29.10
CA TYR A 50 0.36 -1.35 28.86
C TYR A 50 -0.09 -0.98 27.44
N VAL A 51 0.14 -1.85 26.45
CA VAL A 51 -0.14 -1.62 25.03
C VAL A 51 -0.89 -2.83 24.50
N VAL A 52 -2.18 -2.89 24.86
CA VAL A 52 -3.02 -4.08 24.67
C VAL A 52 -3.50 -4.27 23.23
N TRP A 53 -3.24 -3.31 22.33
CA TRP A 53 -3.62 -3.39 20.92
C TRP A 53 -2.43 -3.33 19.95
N GLY A 54 -1.21 -3.18 20.48
CA GLY A 54 0.04 -3.21 19.70
C GLY A 54 -0.01 -2.42 18.40
N LEU A 55 0.46 -3.05 17.33
CA LEU A 55 0.46 -2.48 15.97
C LEU A 55 -0.89 -2.57 15.26
N TYR A 56 -1.84 -3.39 15.72
CA TYR A 56 -3.13 -3.54 15.04
C TYR A 56 -3.87 -2.22 14.89
N VAL A 57 -3.98 -1.46 15.99
CA VAL A 57 -4.71 -0.18 16.01
C VAL A 57 -4.07 0.88 15.12
N PRO A 58 -2.78 1.20 15.28
CA PRO A 58 -2.12 2.15 14.40
C PRO A 58 -2.22 1.75 12.92
N THR A 59 -2.07 0.46 12.62
CA THR A 59 -2.09 -0.03 11.23
C THR A 59 -3.46 0.19 10.58
N TYR A 60 -4.56 -0.25 11.19
CA TYR A 60 -5.87 -0.04 10.55
C TYR A 60 -6.26 1.45 10.54
N MET A 61 -5.87 2.24 11.56
CA MET A 61 -6.14 3.68 11.59
C MET A 61 -5.44 4.39 10.43
N TYR A 62 -4.20 4.00 10.12
CA TYR A 62 -3.46 4.54 8.98
C TYR A 62 -4.20 4.26 7.67
N PHE A 63 -4.62 3.01 7.43
CA PHE A 63 -5.31 2.65 6.19
C PHE A 63 -6.69 3.29 6.06
N ILE A 64 -7.47 3.35 7.14
CA ILE A 64 -8.77 4.04 7.17
C ILE A 64 -8.60 5.54 6.93
N GLY A 65 -7.61 6.17 7.56
CA GLY A 65 -7.31 7.58 7.35
C GLY A 65 -6.87 7.88 5.91
N ALA A 66 -6.03 7.01 5.34
CA ALA A 66 -5.56 7.14 3.97
C ALA A 66 -6.71 7.00 2.95
N SER A 67 -7.59 6.02 3.11
CA SER A 67 -8.74 5.82 2.22
C SER A 67 -9.78 6.92 2.37
N ALA A 68 -10.14 7.30 3.60
CA ALA A 68 -11.04 8.41 3.86
C ALA A 68 -10.49 9.73 3.30
N GLY A 69 -9.18 9.98 3.43
CA GLY A 69 -8.51 11.13 2.83
C GLY A 69 -8.61 11.15 1.31
N ALA A 70 -8.41 10.00 0.64
CA ALA A 70 -8.58 9.89 -0.81
C ALA A 70 -10.04 10.09 -1.25
N PHE A 71 -11.01 9.62 -0.45
CA PHE A 71 -12.43 9.88 -0.69
C PHE A 71 -12.77 11.37 -0.56
N LEU A 72 -12.23 12.05 0.46
CA LEU A 72 -12.43 13.49 0.65
C LEU A 72 -11.93 14.31 -0.55
N LEU A 73 -10.83 13.90 -1.20
CA LEU A 73 -10.37 14.53 -2.45
C LEU A 73 -11.43 14.44 -3.56
N SER A 74 -12.15 13.32 -3.66
CA SER A 74 -13.27 13.17 -4.61
C SER A 74 -14.43 14.10 -4.24
N VAL A 75 -14.78 14.20 -2.95
CA VAL A 75 -15.84 15.10 -2.47
C VAL A 75 -15.51 16.57 -2.75
N VAL A 76 -14.27 17.00 -2.51
CA VAL A 76 -13.85 18.40 -2.74
C VAL A 76 -14.00 18.80 -4.22
N VAL A 77 -13.68 17.90 -5.14
CA VAL A 77 -13.82 18.22 -6.57
C VAL A 77 -15.27 18.13 -7.03
N ASN A 78 -15.98 17.07 -6.67
CA ASN A 78 -17.32 16.79 -7.20
C ASN A 78 -18.44 17.58 -6.49
N VAL A 79 -18.33 17.78 -5.18
CA VAL A 79 -19.35 18.45 -4.36
C VAL A 79 -19.01 19.93 -4.18
N LEU A 80 -17.76 20.26 -3.87
CA LEU A 80 -17.33 21.65 -3.68
C LEU A 80 -16.89 22.34 -4.99
N SER A 81 -16.98 21.65 -6.12
CA SER A 81 -16.68 22.18 -7.47
C SER A 81 -15.26 22.76 -7.65
N VAL A 82 -14.28 22.27 -6.88
CA VAL A 82 -12.88 22.74 -6.96
C VAL A 82 -12.15 22.05 -8.13
N LYS A 83 -12.18 22.67 -9.31
CA LYS A 83 -11.64 22.10 -10.57
C LYS A 83 -10.12 21.91 -10.62
N LYS A 84 -9.35 22.52 -9.71
CA LYS A 84 -7.87 22.46 -9.72
C LYS A 84 -7.33 21.04 -9.46
N LEU A 85 -8.12 20.16 -8.83
CA LEU A 85 -7.73 18.81 -8.43
C LEU A 85 -8.39 17.70 -9.29
N GLU A 86 -9.09 18.09 -10.36
CA GLU A 86 -9.82 17.19 -11.25
C GLU A 86 -8.99 16.01 -11.81
N PRO A 87 -7.70 16.18 -12.19
CA PRO A 87 -6.89 15.06 -12.67
C PRO A 87 -6.66 13.97 -11.61
N THR A 88 -6.67 14.34 -10.33
CA THR A 88 -6.36 13.44 -9.20
C THR A 88 -7.59 12.65 -8.75
N VAL A 89 -8.80 13.07 -9.10
CA VAL A 89 -10.07 12.43 -8.66
C VAL A 89 -10.15 10.97 -9.06
N LYS A 90 -9.74 10.63 -10.28
CA LYS A 90 -9.75 9.23 -10.73
C LYS A 90 -8.86 8.35 -9.85
N LEU A 91 -7.67 8.84 -9.52
CA LEU A 91 -6.73 8.13 -8.66
C LEU A 91 -7.26 8.03 -7.23
N SER A 92 -7.88 9.09 -6.72
CA SER A 92 -8.40 9.13 -5.36
C SER A 92 -9.56 8.13 -5.17
N LEU A 93 -10.40 7.95 -6.20
CA LEU A 93 -11.45 6.93 -6.21
C LEU A 93 -10.92 5.49 -6.33
N TYR A 94 -9.74 5.27 -6.91
CA TYR A 94 -9.11 3.94 -6.94
C TYR A 94 -8.46 3.55 -5.61
N THR A 95 -8.05 4.54 -4.81
CA THR A 95 -7.32 4.33 -3.56
C THR A 95 -8.18 4.41 -2.30
N ALA A 96 -9.39 4.99 -2.42
CA ALA A 96 -10.38 5.06 -1.35
C ALA A 96 -11.09 3.71 -1.16
#